data_AF-A0A2V6FKJ3-F1
#
_entry.id   AF-A0A2V6FKJ3-F1
#
_cell.length_a   1.000
_cell.length_b   1.000
_cell.length_c   1.000
_cell.angle_alpha   90.00
_cell.angle_beta   90.00
_cell.angle_gamma   90.00
#
_symmetry.space_group_name_H-M   'P 1'
#
loop_
_entity.id
_entity.type
_entity.pdbx_description
1 polymer ?
#
loop_
_entity_poly.entity_id
_entity_poly.type
_entity_poly.pdbx_seq_one_letter_code
_entity_poly.pdbx_strand_id
1 'polypeptide(L)'
;MKPCSTNRKLIAWLALDALDAPRARHLRAHLENCEGCRRYLEEISNVKETLTAAEIRPHIQASESFHQRVVRSLKAEETGSTWETLTAHFRGKQLSWRVALPVIAASAMLIAALSYFGRRPDAAPPLRAGVPAVSAADLKTDLLPTIANYQMVANQSLEKLDELLTRQGNRNPSPTRTYTASNALD
;
A
#
# COMPACT_ATOMS: atom_id res chain seq x y z
N MET A 1 -4.31 6.65 -27.30
CA MET A 1 -5.26 5.72 -26.62
C MET A 1 -5.85 6.40 -25.40
N LYS A 2 -7.10 6.09 -25.03
CA LYS A 2 -7.73 6.63 -23.81
C LYS A 2 -7.19 5.88 -22.57
N PRO A 3 -6.93 6.56 -21.43
CA PRO A 3 -6.53 5.88 -20.20
C PRO A 3 -7.67 5.02 -19.65
N CYS A 4 -7.32 3.96 -18.92
CA CYS A 4 -8.28 3.13 -18.20
C CYS A 4 -8.97 3.98 -17.11
N SER A 5 -10.30 4.03 -17.14
CA SER A 5 -11.14 4.80 -16.21
C SER A 5 -10.80 4.51 -14.74
N THR A 6 -10.74 3.23 -14.37
CA THR A 6 -10.45 2.75 -13.00
C THR A 6 -9.13 3.31 -12.44
N ASN A 7 -8.14 3.54 -13.30
CA ASN A 7 -6.79 3.91 -12.87
C ASN A 7 -6.56 5.42 -12.86
N ARG A 8 -7.43 6.25 -13.45
CA ARG A 8 -7.19 7.71 -13.57
C ARG A 8 -6.98 8.39 -12.21
N LYS A 9 -7.83 8.09 -11.23
CA LYS A 9 -7.71 8.65 -9.87
C LYS A 9 -6.41 8.19 -9.19
N LEU A 10 -6.09 6.90 -9.32
CA LEU A 10 -4.88 6.33 -8.74
C LEU A 10 -3.63 6.92 -9.40
N ILE A 11 -3.67 7.21 -10.70
CA ILE A 11 -2.58 7.89 -11.42
C ILE A 11 -2.39 9.32 -10.90
N ALA A 12 -3.47 10.07 -10.67
CA ALA A 12 -3.37 11.40 -10.06
C ALA A 12 -2.77 11.34 -8.65
N TRP A 13 -3.18 10.37 -7.83
CA TRP A 13 -2.62 10.17 -6.50
C TRP A 13 -1.17 9.71 -6.52
N LEU A 14 -0.79 8.89 -7.51
CA LEU A 14 0.58 8.48 -7.73
C LEU A 14 1.46 9.67 -8.12
N ALA A 15 1.00 10.53 -9.02
CA ALA A 15 1.74 11.73 -9.44
C ALA A 15 1.98 12.70 -8.28
N LEU A 16 1.03 12.80 -7.35
CA LEU A 16 1.13 13.65 -6.14
C LEU A 16 1.84 12.97 -4.97
N ASP A 17 2.42 11.78 -5.15
CA ASP A 17 3.09 10.99 -4.10
C ASP A 17 2.17 10.67 -2.88
N ALA A 18 0.86 10.63 -3.12
CA ALA A 18 -0.17 10.44 -2.09
C ALA A 18 -0.79 9.02 -2.10
N LEU A 19 -0.29 8.14 -2.96
CA LEU A 19 -0.77 6.76 -3.09
C LEU A 19 0.01 5.81 -2.18
N ASP A 20 -0.70 4.94 -1.45
CA ASP A 20 -0.07 3.95 -0.58
C ASP A 20 0.83 2.97 -1.35
N ALA A 21 1.91 2.51 -0.70
CA ALA A 21 2.95 1.71 -1.36
C ALA A 21 2.45 0.41 -2.03
N PRO A 22 1.50 -0.36 -1.45
CA PRO A 22 0.90 -1.51 -2.14
C PRO A 22 0.17 -1.13 -3.43
N ARG A 23 -0.72 -0.12 -3.40
CA ARG A 23 -1.46 0.32 -4.58
C ARG A 23 -0.56 0.96 -5.63
N ALA A 24 0.46 1.70 -5.20
CA ALA A 24 1.45 2.30 -6.09
C ALA A 24 2.22 1.22 -6.87
N ARG A 25 2.63 0.12 -6.22
CA ARG A 25 3.30 -1.00 -6.90
C ARG A 25 2.38 -1.67 -7.93
N HIS A 26 1.12 -1.95 -7.56
CA HIS A 26 0.15 -2.54 -8.47
C HIS A 26 -0.11 -1.64 -9.68
N LEU A 27 -0.29 -0.33 -9.47
CA LEU A 27 -0.51 0.62 -10.55
C LEU A 27 0.72 0.72 -11.47
N ARG A 28 1.94 0.75 -10.92
CA ARG A 28 3.17 0.76 -11.73
C ARG A 28 3.25 -0.47 -12.64
N ALA A 29 2.93 -1.66 -12.13
CA ALA A 29 2.88 -2.87 -12.95
C ALA A 29 1.86 -2.78 -14.10
N HIS A 30 0.72 -2.11 -13.90
CA HIS A 30 -0.23 -1.85 -14.97
C HIS A 30 0.31 -0.87 -16.03
N LEU A 31 1.05 0.16 -15.61
CA LEU A 31 1.61 1.18 -16.52
C LEU A 31 2.66 0.62 -17.48
N GLU A 32 3.34 -0.46 -17.10
CA GLU A 32 4.25 -1.20 -18.01
C GLU A 32 3.52 -1.71 -19.24
N ASN A 33 2.25 -2.12 -19.09
CA ASN A 33 1.47 -2.77 -20.14
C ASN A 33 0.37 -1.88 -20.75
N CYS A 34 0.18 -0.65 -20.26
CA CYS A 34 -0.88 0.24 -20.73
C CYS A 34 -0.34 1.62 -21.13
N GLU A 35 -0.18 1.82 -22.44
CA GLU A 35 0.30 3.07 -23.03
C GLU A 35 -0.63 4.27 -22.75
N GLY A 36 -1.96 4.05 -22.75
CA GLY A 36 -2.94 5.10 -22.48
C GLY A 36 -2.81 5.67 -21.06
N CYS A 37 -2.62 4.79 -20.06
CA CYS A 37 -2.41 5.20 -18.67
C CYS A 37 -1.04 5.85 -18.46
N ARG A 38 0.00 5.41 -19.18
CA ARG A 38 1.34 6.00 -19.11
C ARG A 38 1.37 7.44 -19.60
N ARG A 39 0.79 7.69 -20.78
CA ARG A 39 0.63 9.05 -21.33
C ARG A 39 -0.15 9.96 -20.38
N TYR A 40 -1.21 9.43 -19.77
CA TYR A 40 -1.98 10.21 -18.79
C TYR A 40 -1.18 10.53 -17.52
N LEU A 41 -0.31 9.62 -17.06
CA LEU A 41 0.61 9.90 -15.95
C LEU A 41 1.61 11.02 -16.30
N GLU A 42 2.14 11.02 -17.53
CA GLU A 42 3.04 12.08 -18.01
C GLU A 42 2.33 13.44 -18.05
N GLU A 43 1.09 13.50 -18.55
CA GLU A 43 0.28 14.72 -18.57
C GLU A 43 0.07 15.30 -17.16
N ILE A 44 -0.31 14.46 -16.19
CA ILE A 44 -0.53 14.90 -14.81
C ILE A 44 0.78 15.30 -14.13
N SER A 45 1.87 14.58 -14.38
CA SER A 45 3.20 14.93 -13.85
C SER A 45 3.68 16.28 -14.38
N ASN A 46 3.46 16.59 -15.66
CA ASN A 46 3.78 17.89 -16.25
C ASN A 46 2.96 19.03 -15.61
N VAL A 47 1.67 18.81 -15.36
CA VAL A 47 0.85 19.80 -14.62
C VAL A 47 1.40 20.03 -13.21
N LYS A 48 1.78 18.98 -12.49
CA LYS A 48 2.43 19.10 -11.16
C LYS A 48 3.70 19.93 -11.26
N GLU A 49 4.60 19.61 -12.19
CA GLU A 49 5.86 20.33 -12.39
C GLU A 49 5.63 21.81 -12.72
N THR A 50 4.67 22.10 -13.62
CA THR A 50 4.30 23.47 -13.98
C THR A 50 3.79 24.24 -12.75
N LEU A 51 2.97 23.61 -11.91
CA LEU A 51 2.46 24.22 -10.68
C LEU A 51 3.57 24.45 -9.66
N THR A 52 4.48 23.50 -9.47
CA THR A 52 5.63 23.65 -8.57
C THR A 52 6.61 24.71 -9.07
N ALA A 53 6.82 24.83 -10.38
CA ALA A 53 7.66 25.86 -10.97
C ALA A 53 7.01 27.25 -10.95
N ALA A 54 5.67 27.30 -11.07
CA ALA A 54 4.87 28.51 -10.95
C ALA A 54 4.62 28.92 -9.49
N GLU A 55 5.09 28.15 -8.51
CA GLU A 55 5.08 28.51 -7.10
C GLU A 55 6.10 29.65 -6.87
N ILE A 56 5.63 30.85 -7.23
CA ILE A 56 6.27 32.14 -7.13
C ILE A 56 6.69 32.37 -5.68
N ARG A 57 8.00 32.51 -5.48
CA ARG A 57 8.70 32.98 -4.26
C ARG A 57 8.08 32.47 -2.97
N PRO A 58 8.62 31.39 -2.36
CA PRO A 58 8.25 31.07 -1.00
C PRO A 58 8.57 32.29 -0.12
N HIS A 59 7.55 33.01 0.31
CA HIS A 59 7.65 34.08 1.31
C HIS A 59 8.05 33.50 2.69
N ILE A 60 8.19 32.18 2.77
CA ILE A 60 8.69 31.44 3.90
C ILE A 60 10.16 31.13 3.61
N GLN A 61 11.06 32.01 4.04
CA GLN A 61 12.46 31.63 4.22
C GLN A 61 12.49 30.56 5.31
N ALA A 62 12.55 29.29 4.91
CA ALA A 62 12.88 28.22 5.84
C ALA A 62 14.25 28.57 6.44
N SER A 63 14.25 28.93 7.73
CA SER A 63 15.48 29.33 8.41
C SER A 63 16.54 28.23 8.23
N GLU A 64 17.80 28.62 8.05
CA GLU A 64 18.93 27.68 7.92
C GLU A 64 18.94 26.62 9.05
N SER A 65 18.47 27.00 10.23
CA SER A 65 18.29 26.12 11.39
C SER A 65 17.26 25.00 11.18
N PHE A 66 16.21 25.24 10.40
CA PHE A 66 15.22 24.22 10.03
C PHE A 66 15.84 23.20 9.07
N HIS A 67 16.55 23.67 8.03
CA HIS A 67 17.25 22.79 7.10
C HIS A 67 18.28 21.92 7.80
N GLN A 68 19.11 22.48 8.69
CA GLN A 68 20.07 21.70 9.48
C GLN A 68 19.38 20.67 10.37
N ARG A 69 18.25 21.01 10.99
CA ARG A 69 17.49 20.09 11.84
C ARG A 69 16.88 18.94 11.04
N VAL A 70 16.31 19.22 9.87
CA VAL A 70 15.74 18.22 8.96
C VAL A 70 16.85 17.29 8.44
N VAL A 71 17.96 17.84 7.93
CA VAL A 71 19.10 17.04 7.46
C VAL A 71 19.67 16.16 8.57
N ARG A 72 19.79 16.68 9.80
CA ARG A 72 20.24 15.90 10.96
C ARG A 72 19.25 14.77 11.29
N SER A 73 17.95 15.03 11.21
CA SER A 73 16.91 14.04 11.50
C SER A 73 16.89 12.92 10.45
N LEU A 74 16.99 13.27 9.16
CA LEU A 74 17.09 12.30 8.06
C LEU A 74 18.33 11.42 8.19
N LYS A 75 19.50 12.02 8.48
CA LYS A 75 20.73 11.25 8.73
C LYS A 75 20.62 10.32 9.93
N ALA A 76 19.93 10.73 10.99
CA ALA A 76 19.73 9.91 12.19
C ALA A 76 18.85 8.68 11.90
N GLU A 77 17.80 8.82 11.08
CA GLU A 77 16.96 7.67 10.66
C GLU A 77 17.73 6.70 9.74
N GLU A 78 18.52 7.22 8.79
CA GLU A 78 19.33 6.39 7.89
C GLU A 78 20.46 5.65 8.63
N THR A 79 21.12 6.31 9.58
CA THR A 79 22.16 5.68 10.41
C THR A 79 21.61 4.74 11.48
N GLY A 80 20.40 5.00 12.00
CA GLY A 80 19.70 4.10 12.91
C GLY A 80 19.45 2.73 12.28
N SER A 81 18.92 2.70 11.05
CA SER A 81 18.64 1.45 10.31
C SER A 81 19.89 0.60 10.04
N THR A 82 21.01 1.25 9.69
CA THR A 82 22.27 0.54 9.44
C THR A 82 22.91 0.02 10.72
N TRP A 83 22.84 0.78 11.82
CA TRP A 83 23.33 0.36 13.13
C TRP A 83 22.49 -0.74 13.78
N GLU A 84 21.17 -0.69 13.61
CA GLU A 84 20.23 -1.75 14.04
C GLU A 84 20.49 -3.07 13.28
N THR A 85 20.77 -2.98 11.97
CA THR A 85 21.10 -4.16 11.17
C THR A 85 22.44 -4.79 11.59
N LEU A 86 23.44 -3.97 11.90
CA LEU A 86 24.75 -4.44 12.39
C LEU A 86 24.66 -5.06 13.79
N THR A 87 23.93 -4.43 14.71
CA THR A 87 23.76 -4.95 16.08
C THR A 87 22.92 -6.22 16.11
N ALA A 88 21.93 -6.36 15.24
CA ALA A 88 21.18 -7.61 15.06
C ALA A 88 22.09 -8.76 14.59
N HIS A 89 23.02 -8.50 13.67
CA HIS A 89 23.98 -9.49 13.19
C HIS A 89 24.96 -9.95 14.29
N PHE A 90 25.46 -9.02 15.10
CA PHE A 90 26.35 -9.34 16.22
C PHE A 90 25.65 -10.09 17.35
N ARG A 91 24.42 -9.72 17.71
CA ARG A 91 23.64 -10.38 18.75
C ARG A 91 23.27 -11.82 18.35
N GLY A 92 22.95 -12.05 17.08
CA GLY A 92 22.73 -13.40 16.54
C GLY A 92 23.98 -14.29 16.56
N LYS A 93 25.17 -13.71 16.30
CA LYS A 93 26.44 -14.44 16.27
C LYS A 93 26.96 -14.82 17.67
N GLN A 94 26.69 -14.00 18.69
CA GLN A 94 27.09 -14.29 20.07
C GLN A 94 26.23 -15.39 20.70
N LEU A 95 24.93 -15.42 20.39
CA LEU A 95 24.02 -16.49 20.83
C LEU A 95 24.30 -17.79 20.07
N SER A 96 24.56 -17.71 18.76
CA SER A 96 24.90 -18.90 17.96
C SER A 96 26.21 -19.52 18.39
N TRP A 97 27.20 -18.76 18.89
CA TRP A 97 28.45 -19.35 19.41
C TRP A 97 28.23 -20.19 20.68
N ARG A 98 27.36 -19.74 21.61
CA ARG A 98 27.03 -20.49 22.84
C ARG A 98 26.19 -21.74 22.57
N VAL A 99 25.48 -21.80 21.44
CA VAL A 99 24.71 -22.98 21.00
C VAL A 99 25.52 -23.87 20.04
N ALA A 100 26.39 -23.29 19.22
CA ALA A 100 27.22 -24.02 18.27
C ALA A 100 28.25 -24.89 18.99
N LEU A 101 28.85 -24.43 20.09
CA LEU A 101 29.79 -25.24 20.88
C LEU A 101 29.19 -26.57 21.38
N PRO A 102 28.04 -26.58 22.09
CA PRO A 102 27.41 -27.82 22.53
C PRO A 102 26.84 -28.63 21.35
N VAL A 103 26.35 -27.98 20.29
CA VAL A 103 25.87 -28.70 19.10
C VAL A 103 27.02 -29.39 18.37
N ILE A 104 28.19 -28.74 18.22
CA ILE A 104 29.39 -29.33 17.62
C ILE A 104 29.91 -30.48 18.48
N ALA A 105 29.94 -30.31 19.81
CA ALA A 105 30.33 -31.39 20.72
C ALA A 105 29.36 -32.58 20.65
N ALA A 106 28.05 -32.32 20.70
CA ALA A 106 27.02 -33.33 20.59
C ALA A 106 27.05 -34.03 19.23
N SER A 107 27.25 -33.29 18.14
CA SER A 107 27.35 -33.86 16.79
C SER A 107 28.65 -34.64 16.59
N ALA A 108 29.78 -34.19 17.13
CA ALA A 108 31.02 -35.00 17.14
C ALA A 108 30.83 -36.31 17.92
N MET A 109 30.16 -36.25 19.07
CA MET A 109 29.84 -37.42 19.89
C MET A 109 28.84 -38.36 19.19
N LEU A 110 27.84 -37.79 18.51
CA LEU A 110 26.87 -38.52 17.70
C LEU A 110 27.55 -39.16 16.48
N ILE A 111 28.47 -38.47 15.79
CA ILE A 111 29.24 -39.01 14.67
C ILE A 111 30.14 -40.14 15.15
N ALA A 112 30.80 -40.01 16.31
CA ALA A 112 31.60 -41.09 16.89
C ALA A 112 30.75 -42.30 17.25
N ALA A 113 29.57 -42.09 17.85
CA ALA A 113 28.61 -43.14 18.16
C ALA A 113 28.04 -43.80 16.89
N LEU A 114 27.63 -43.01 15.89
CA LEU A 114 27.15 -43.49 14.59
C LEU A 114 28.26 -44.21 13.81
N SER A 115 29.51 -43.80 13.93
CA SER A 115 30.65 -44.54 13.34
C SER A 115 30.88 -45.89 14.01
N TYR A 116 30.57 -45.97 15.32
CA TYR A 116 30.61 -47.21 16.09
C TYR A 116 29.41 -48.14 15.75
N PHE A 117 28.22 -47.57 15.58
CA PHE A 117 26.98 -48.31 15.29
C PHE A 117 26.75 -48.58 13.79
N GLY A 118 27.36 -47.81 12.88
CA GLY A 118 27.27 -47.92 11.42
C GLY A 118 28.03 -49.10 10.81
N ARG A 119 28.57 -50.01 11.64
CA ARG A 119 29.00 -51.36 11.21
C ARG A 119 27.83 -52.34 11.01
N ARG A 120 26.57 -51.88 10.98
CA ARG A 120 25.41 -52.67 10.51
C ARG A 120 24.52 -51.81 9.58
N PRO A 121 24.01 -52.37 8.46
CA PRO A 121 23.40 -51.57 7.41
C PRO A 121 21.86 -51.50 7.47
N ASP A 122 21.35 -50.49 6.73
CA ASP A 122 20.00 -50.30 6.17
C ASP A 122 18.85 -49.93 7.15
N ALA A 123 17.87 -49.08 6.83
CA ALA A 123 17.31 -48.64 5.54
C ALA A 123 16.62 -47.25 5.68
N ALA A 124 16.24 -46.65 4.54
CA ALA A 124 15.60 -45.33 4.40
C ALA A 124 14.04 -45.39 4.21
N PRO A 125 13.34 -44.31 3.75
CA PRO A 125 12.31 -43.48 4.41
C PRO A 125 10.87 -43.74 3.86
N PRO A 126 9.79 -42.91 4.07
CA PRO A 126 9.53 -41.72 3.22
C PRO A 126 8.60 -40.57 3.75
N LEU A 127 8.48 -39.53 2.91
CA LEU A 127 7.71 -38.27 2.90
C LEU A 127 6.16 -38.38 2.83
N ARG A 128 5.43 -37.30 3.19
CA ARG A 128 4.08 -36.96 2.63
C ARG A 128 3.77 -35.44 2.52
N ALA A 129 3.17 -35.09 1.37
CA ALA A 129 2.49 -33.84 0.95
C ALA A 129 1.12 -33.65 1.68
N GLY A 130 0.32 -32.57 1.63
CA GLY A 130 0.25 -31.28 0.92
C GLY A 130 -1.23 -30.79 0.85
N VAL A 131 -1.43 -29.47 0.64
CA VAL A 131 -2.59 -28.74 -0.01
C VAL A 131 -3.90 -28.39 0.83
N PRO A 132 -4.81 -27.48 0.39
CA PRO A 132 -4.93 -26.04 0.78
C PRO A 132 -6.36 -25.54 1.20
N ALA A 133 -6.53 -24.20 1.29
CA ALA A 133 -7.71 -23.41 1.71
C ALA A 133 -8.70 -22.97 0.59
N VAL A 134 -9.90 -22.50 0.97
CA VAL A 134 -10.95 -21.88 0.10
C VAL A 134 -11.60 -20.66 0.81
N SER A 135 -12.01 -19.63 0.04
CA SER A 135 -12.57 -18.35 0.49
C SER A 135 -13.87 -17.94 -0.27
N ALA A 136 -14.77 -17.28 0.48
CA ALA A 136 -15.87 -16.31 0.24
C ALA A 136 -16.65 -16.13 -1.11
N ALA A 137 -17.96 -15.84 -0.96
CA ALA A 137 -18.84 -15.09 -1.89
C ALA A 137 -19.82 -14.24 -1.05
N ASP A 138 -19.89 -12.89 -1.17
CA ASP A 138 -20.48 -12.00 -2.19
C ASP A 138 -21.99 -11.69 -1.94
N LEU A 139 -22.29 -10.45 -1.55
CA LEU A 139 -23.62 -9.96 -1.15
C LEU A 139 -23.77 -8.53 -1.68
N LYS A 140 -24.69 -8.32 -2.64
CA LYS A 140 -24.92 -7.05 -3.33
C LYS A 140 -26.39 -6.58 -3.22
N THR A 141 -26.71 -6.03 -2.06
CA THR A 141 -27.21 -4.67 -1.80
C THR A 141 -28.15 -3.93 -2.78
N ASP A 142 -29.39 -3.71 -2.31
CA ASP A 142 -30.26 -2.54 -2.58
C ASP A 142 -30.11 -1.58 -1.37
N LEU A 143 -29.59 -0.35 -1.54
CA LEU A 143 -29.40 0.61 -0.43
C LEU A 143 -29.99 1.99 -0.75
N LEU A 144 -30.62 2.56 0.29
CA LEU A 144 -31.21 3.89 0.34
C LEU A 144 -30.19 5.03 0.04
N PRO A 145 -30.66 6.16 -0.51
CA PRO A 145 -29.82 7.32 -0.83
C PRO A 145 -29.39 8.06 0.45
N THR A 146 -28.29 7.62 1.05
CA THR A 146 -27.65 8.29 2.20
C THR A 146 -26.23 8.69 1.85
N ILE A 147 -25.71 9.76 2.48
CA ILE A 147 -24.35 10.30 2.21
C ILE A 147 -23.27 9.22 2.38
N ALA A 148 -23.40 8.37 3.39
CA ALA A 148 -22.48 7.25 3.63
C ALA A 148 -22.45 6.25 2.45
N ASN A 149 -23.59 6.05 1.76
CA ASN A 149 -23.68 5.16 0.62
C ASN A 149 -22.96 5.75 -0.62
N TYR A 150 -23.11 7.05 -0.88
CA TYR A 150 -22.34 7.71 -1.94
C TYR A 150 -20.84 7.69 -1.66
N GLN A 151 -20.42 7.91 -0.41
CA GLN A 151 -19.01 7.84 -0.04
C GLN A 151 -18.45 6.43 -0.25
N MET A 152 -19.19 5.40 0.15
CA MET A 152 -18.81 4.01 -0.09
C MET A 152 -18.68 3.71 -1.59
N VAL A 153 -19.62 4.16 -2.43
CA VAL A 153 -19.57 3.91 -3.88
C VAL A 153 -18.48 4.74 -4.55
N ALA A 154 -18.28 6.00 -4.17
CA ALA A 154 -17.19 6.85 -4.63
C ALA A 154 -15.81 6.29 -4.30
N ASN A 155 -15.69 5.61 -3.16
CA ASN A 155 -14.48 4.90 -2.76
C ASN A 155 -14.27 3.59 -3.51
N GLN A 156 -15.32 3.00 -4.09
CA GLN A 156 -15.22 1.82 -4.96
C GLN A 156 -14.88 2.19 -6.42
N SER A 157 -15.59 3.15 -7.03
CA SER A 157 -15.24 3.74 -8.32
C SER A 157 -16.02 5.03 -8.62
N LEU A 158 -15.41 5.94 -9.39
CA LEU A 158 -16.06 7.20 -9.78
C LEU A 158 -17.16 6.99 -10.83
N GLU A 159 -17.04 5.98 -11.68
CA GLU A 159 -18.03 5.67 -12.72
C GLU A 159 -19.32 5.07 -12.14
N LYS A 160 -19.22 4.29 -11.06
CA LYS A 160 -20.42 3.81 -10.35
C LYS A 160 -21.12 4.94 -9.61
N LEU A 161 -20.35 5.89 -9.10
CA LEU A 161 -20.92 7.10 -8.53
C LEU A 161 -21.64 7.91 -9.61
N ASP A 162 -21.02 8.12 -10.77
CA ASP A 162 -21.63 8.82 -11.90
C ASP A 162 -22.90 8.12 -12.41
N GLU A 163 -22.89 6.78 -12.49
CA GLU A 163 -24.08 5.98 -12.84
C GLU A 163 -25.20 6.14 -11.80
N LEU A 164 -24.86 6.10 -10.50
CA LEU A 164 -25.84 6.31 -9.43
C LEU A 164 -26.41 7.73 -9.47
N LEU A 165 -25.57 8.75 -9.67
CA LEU A 165 -26.00 10.14 -9.75
C LEU A 165 -26.86 10.38 -10.99
N THR A 166 -26.49 9.80 -12.14
CA THR A 166 -27.29 9.86 -13.38
C THR A 166 -28.63 9.15 -13.20
N ARG A 167 -28.64 7.96 -12.59
CA ARG A 167 -29.86 7.19 -12.32
C ARG A 167 -30.79 7.90 -11.35
N GLN A 168 -30.24 8.60 -10.36
CA GLN A 168 -31.04 9.37 -9.40
C GLN A 168 -31.50 10.71 -9.96
N GLY A 169 -30.67 11.40 -10.75
CA GLY A 169 -31.06 12.62 -11.45
C GLY A 169 -32.17 12.39 -12.47
N ASN A 170 -32.20 11.20 -13.09
CA ASN A 170 -33.28 10.77 -13.97
C ASN A 170 -34.52 10.25 -13.22
N ARG A 171 -34.47 10.15 -11.89
CA ARG A 171 -35.62 9.74 -11.09
C ARG A 171 -36.50 10.97 -10.86
N ASN A 172 -37.67 10.98 -11.47
CA ASN A 172 -38.64 12.09 -11.39
C ASN A 172 -38.90 12.46 -9.92
N PRO A 173 -38.67 13.71 -9.47
CA PRO A 173 -38.94 14.09 -8.09
C PRO A 173 -40.43 13.92 -7.79
N SER A 174 -40.75 13.37 -6.63
CA SER A 174 -42.13 13.36 -6.12
C SER A 174 -42.62 14.82 -5.98
N PRO A 175 -43.89 15.14 -6.29
CA PRO A 175 -44.37 16.52 -6.28
C PRO A 175 -44.17 17.16 -4.90
N THR A 176 -43.32 18.19 -4.83
CA THR A 176 -42.96 18.89 -3.60
C THR A 176 -44.15 19.72 -3.12
N ARG A 177 -44.53 19.53 -1.85
CA ARG A 177 -45.53 20.36 -1.14
C ARG A 177 -44.92 21.74 -0.90
N THR A 178 -45.43 22.76 -1.57
CA THR A 178 -45.04 24.17 -1.42
C THR A 178 -45.42 24.67 -0.02
N TYR A 179 -44.43 25.02 0.78
CA TYR A 179 -44.63 25.76 2.03
C TYR A 179 -44.36 27.24 1.75
N THR A 180 -45.41 28.05 1.74
CA THR A 180 -45.31 29.51 1.65
C THR A 180 -45.00 30.08 3.03
N ALA A 181 -43.82 30.66 3.22
CA ALA A 181 -43.52 31.46 4.40
C ALA A 181 -44.04 32.88 4.18
N SER A 182 -45.09 33.25 4.91
CA SER A 182 -45.62 34.61 4.94
C SER A 182 -44.73 35.47 5.84
N ASN A 183 -44.07 36.47 5.26
CA ASN A 183 -43.31 37.46 6.03
C ASN A 183 -44.31 38.41 6.71
N ALA A 184 -44.35 38.40 8.04
CA ALA A 184 -45.07 39.39 8.83
C ALA A 184 -44.23 40.66 8.96
N LEU A 185 -44.79 41.77 8.47
CA LEU A 185 -44.42 43.13 8.84
C LEU A 185 -45.18 43.47 10.12
N ASP A 186 -44.47 43.89 11.17
CA ASP A 186 -44.73 45.08 12.00
C ASP A 186 -43.64 45.24 13.06
#